data_AF-A0A7C1ZG20-F1
#
_entry.id   AF-A0A7C1ZG20-F1
#
_cell.length_a   1.000
_cell.length_b   1.000
_cell.length_c   1.000
_cell.angle_alpha   90.00
_cell.angle_beta   90.00
_cell.angle_gamma   90.00
#
_symmetry.space_group_name_H-M   'P 1'
#
loop_
_entity.id
_entity.type
_entity.pdbx_description
1 polymer ?
#
loop_
_entity_poly.entity_id
_entity_poly.type
_entity_poly.pdbx_seq_one_letter_code
_entity_poly.pdbx_strand_id
1 'polypeptide(L)'
;MSQYLRRWQLDIDGVEFARGGRDRQLRIVFDVIVSPQNTQSFADIRLYNLAKSSVISKGSAITLKAGYENSVDQIFNGIITNVLPEREGASTATRMLCRSGSPANDRGSANSSYGAGTKIVDVLKDLANSWPRRLELDETQFNDNPVFISGFIADGDIPKILNDLAYQFDFTWVNERGTLVITRKGKARKTPIFEVNQYTGMVGVPEVNRGPDGLGVNVNMRINPYIRTTSRINVKSEFSTFNTGNIFIAPLSGDSSANGVYNVLSMSYSGDSHGNDWDLMIDAIRPGVAATEQAPSIDAQQSTGSLVWGAKVSKEFRAKIREISDNLGINADWIMSVIAFETGNSFSPSAFNKSGATGLIQFIPSTARYLGTSTAALSRMTAVQQLDFVERYYEDYASRIRNIGDAYMAVLWPAGINRPDSYVLWQKVGKYAREYAQNSGLDKNGDDTITRGEAVERVNDSYKQGLKYLR
;
A
#
# COMPACT_ATOMS: atom_id res chain seq x y z
N MET A 1 28.23 -5.24 0.39
CA MET A 1 27.76 -6.52 0.96
C MET A 1 27.61 -7.51 -0.18
N SER A 2 28.05 -8.75 -0.03
CA SER A 2 28.30 -9.62 -1.17
C SER A 2 27.03 -10.13 -1.87
N GLN A 3 26.75 -9.58 -3.06
CA GLN A 3 25.66 -9.98 -3.95
C GLN A 3 25.63 -11.49 -4.24
N TYR A 4 26.76 -12.21 -4.11
CA TYR A 4 26.89 -13.64 -4.40
C TYR A 4 26.07 -14.58 -3.48
N LEU A 5 25.62 -14.10 -2.30
CA LEU A 5 24.79 -14.90 -1.38
C LEU A 5 23.29 -14.84 -1.70
N ARG A 6 22.86 -13.88 -2.52
CA ARG A 6 21.46 -13.74 -2.91
C ARG A 6 21.03 -14.95 -3.74
N ARG A 7 19.82 -15.43 -3.49
CA ARG A 7 19.21 -16.55 -4.22
C ARG A 7 17.76 -16.20 -4.52
N TRP A 8 17.33 -16.57 -5.71
CA TRP A 8 15.94 -16.44 -6.12
C TRP A 8 15.57 -17.56 -7.07
N GLN A 9 14.29 -17.90 -7.09
CA GLN A 9 13.71 -18.88 -7.99
C GLN A 9 12.33 -18.37 -8.40
N LEU A 10 12.03 -18.46 -9.68
CA LEU A 10 10.74 -18.16 -10.26
C LEU A 10 10.17 -19.44 -10.84
N ASP A 11 9.03 -19.86 -10.30
CA ASP A 11 8.27 -20.99 -10.81
C ASP A 11 7.06 -20.47 -11.59
N ILE A 12 6.81 -21.04 -12.77
CA ILE A 12 5.64 -20.74 -13.60
C ILE A 12 4.87 -22.04 -13.79
N ASP A 13 3.56 -22.01 -13.52
CA ASP A 13 2.66 -23.17 -13.58
C ASP A 13 3.20 -24.38 -12.78
N GLY A 14 3.85 -24.10 -11.65
CA GLY A 14 4.40 -25.10 -10.72
C GLY A 14 5.77 -25.67 -11.10
N VAL A 15 6.37 -25.21 -12.21
CA VAL A 15 7.67 -25.69 -12.70
C VAL A 15 8.74 -24.61 -12.55
N GLU A 16 9.97 -24.98 -12.15
CA GLU A 16 11.12 -24.06 -12.11
C GLU A 16 11.34 -23.46 -13.51
N PHE A 17 11.05 -22.17 -13.66
CA PHE A 17 11.20 -21.45 -14.92
C PHE A 17 12.56 -20.75 -15.00
N ALA A 18 12.95 -20.09 -13.91
CA ALA A 18 14.23 -19.40 -13.82
C ALA A 18 14.74 -19.37 -12.38
N ARG A 19 16.06 -19.30 -12.20
CA ARG A 19 16.69 -19.14 -10.89
C ARG A 19 17.98 -18.34 -10.97
N GLY A 20 18.30 -17.65 -9.89
CA GLY A 20 19.58 -16.95 -9.69
C GLY A 20 20.52 -17.70 -8.77
N GLY A 21 21.82 -17.67 -9.10
CA GLY A 21 22.90 -18.32 -8.35
C GLY A 21 24.26 -18.06 -9.00
N ARG A 22 25.32 -18.70 -8.50
CA ARG A 22 26.71 -18.46 -8.94
C ARG A 22 26.96 -18.75 -10.44
N ASP A 23 26.11 -19.55 -11.08
CA ASP A 23 26.38 -20.14 -12.40
C ASP A 23 25.52 -19.60 -13.56
N ARG A 24 24.66 -18.57 -13.34
CA ARG A 24 23.70 -18.09 -14.38
C ARG A 24 23.55 -16.56 -14.43
N GLN A 25 23.48 -16.02 -15.65
CA GLN A 25 23.48 -14.58 -16.01
C GLN A 25 22.09 -13.91 -16.01
N LEU A 26 21.05 -14.53 -15.44
CA LEU A 26 19.71 -13.94 -15.39
C LEU A 26 19.64 -12.93 -14.24
N ARG A 27 19.20 -11.71 -14.56
CA ARG A 27 18.90 -10.67 -13.56
C ARG A 27 17.39 -10.62 -13.33
N ILE A 28 16.99 -10.71 -12.08
CA ILE A 28 15.64 -10.37 -11.63
C ILE A 28 15.65 -9.03 -10.91
N VAL A 29 14.61 -8.23 -11.16
CA VAL A 29 14.23 -7.07 -10.36
C VAL A 29 12.78 -7.28 -9.94
N PHE A 30 12.45 -7.10 -8.66
CA PHE A 30 11.08 -7.26 -8.19
C PHE A 30 10.72 -6.26 -7.10
N ASP A 31 9.44 -5.89 -7.08
CA ASP A 31 8.78 -5.20 -5.99
C ASP A 31 7.50 -5.95 -5.64
N VAL A 32 7.40 -6.43 -4.41
CA VAL A 32 6.28 -7.20 -3.89
C VAL A 32 5.68 -6.46 -2.71
N ILE A 33 4.36 -6.24 -2.73
CA ILE A 33 3.63 -5.63 -1.63
C ILE A 33 2.66 -6.67 -1.07
N VAL A 34 2.78 -6.96 0.22
CA VAL A 34 1.94 -7.89 0.96
C VAL A 34 1.19 -7.11 2.03
N SER A 35 -0.11 -6.86 1.78
CA SER A 35 -0.98 -6.15 2.71
C SER A 35 -1.99 -7.12 3.34
N PRO A 36 -2.26 -7.03 4.65
CA PRO A 36 -3.18 -7.95 5.33
C PRO A 36 -4.64 -7.47 5.21
N GLN A 37 -4.89 -6.16 5.03
CA GLN A 37 -6.24 -5.59 4.96
C GLN A 37 -6.84 -5.58 3.54
N ASN A 38 -6.03 -5.86 2.52
CA ASN A 38 -6.51 -6.06 1.17
C ASN A 38 -6.17 -7.50 0.80
N THR A 39 -7.17 -8.32 0.48
CA THR A 39 -7.05 -9.76 0.16
C THR A 39 -6.18 -10.06 -1.08
N GLN A 40 -5.43 -9.06 -1.56
CA GLN A 40 -4.57 -9.08 -2.73
C GLN A 40 -3.24 -8.37 -2.40
N SER A 41 -2.18 -9.16 -2.26
CA SER A 41 -0.79 -8.77 -2.54
C SER A 41 -0.57 -8.55 -4.04
N PHE A 42 0.38 -7.70 -4.40
CA PHE A 42 0.77 -7.42 -5.79
C PHE A 42 2.28 -7.63 -5.96
N ALA A 43 2.70 -8.00 -7.16
CA ALA A 43 4.10 -8.06 -7.52
C ALA A 43 4.36 -7.49 -8.91
N ASP A 44 5.39 -6.66 -9.02
CA ASP A 44 6.00 -6.22 -10.27
C ASP A 44 7.34 -6.93 -10.40
N ILE A 45 7.47 -7.85 -11.37
CA ILE A 45 8.65 -8.70 -11.53
C ILE A 45 9.22 -8.50 -12.93
N ARG A 46 10.49 -8.15 -13.04
CA ARG A 46 11.23 -8.02 -14.30
C ARG A 46 12.31 -9.09 -14.38
N LEU A 47 12.30 -9.86 -15.47
CA LEU A 47 13.38 -10.78 -15.82
C LEU A 47 14.15 -10.25 -17.04
N TYR A 48 15.46 -10.09 -16.87
CA TYR A 48 16.37 -9.65 -17.94
C TYR A 48 17.13 -10.83 -18.53
N ASN A 49 17.60 -10.67 -19.76
CA ASN A 49 18.41 -11.65 -20.49
C ASN A 49 17.70 -13.00 -20.72
N LEU A 50 16.37 -12.98 -20.77
CA LEU A 50 15.57 -14.15 -21.12
C LEU A 50 15.80 -14.53 -22.60
N ALA A 51 15.89 -15.82 -22.89
CA ALA A 51 16.00 -16.29 -24.27
C ALA A 51 14.75 -15.92 -25.08
N LYS A 52 14.92 -15.59 -26.36
CA LYS A 52 13.79 -15.19 -27.24
C LYS A 52 12.71 -16.27 -27.40
N SER A 53 13.06 -17.54 -27.17
CA SER A 53 12.14 -18.67 -27.23
C SER A 53 11.33 -18.89 -25.95
N SER A 54 11.67 -18.23 -24.85
CA SER A 54 10.96 -18.36 -23.59
C SER A 54 9.58 -17.70 -23.68
N VAL A 55 8.53 -18.45 -23.38
CA VAL A 55 7.15 -17.96 -23.39
C VAL A 55 6.62 -17.91 -21.96
N ILE A 56 6.11 -16.75 -21.58
CA ILE A 56 5.36 -16.54 -20.34
C ILE A 56 3.99 -16.02 -20.73
N SER A 57 2.94 -16.72 -20.33
CA SER A 57 1.56 -16.38 -20.70
C SER A 57 0.85 -15.62 -19.59
N LYS A 58 -0.02 -14.69 -19.99
CA LYS A 58 -1.03 -14.12 -19.09
C LYS A 58 -1.92 -15.25 -18.55
N GLY A 59 -2.24 -15.19 -17.26
CA GLY A 59 -3.07 -16.17 -16.58
C GLY A 59 -2.32 -17.35 -15.98
N SER A 60 -1.04 -17.56 -16.34
CA SER A 60 -0.19 -18.56 -15.69
C SER A 60 -0.05 -18.29 -14.20
N ALA A 61 0.02 -19.37 -13.41
CA ALA A 61 0.37 -19.30 -12.00
C ALA A 61 1.86 -18.96 -11.86
N ILE A 62 2.20 -18.13 -10.89
CA ILE A 62 3.57 -17.68 -10.65
C ILE A 62 3.91 -17.74 -9.17
N THR A 63 5.09 -18.28 -8.85
CA THR A 63 5.65 -18.29 -7.50
C THR A 63 7.03 -17.70 -7.54
N LEU A 64 7.26 -16.65 -6.75
CA LEU A 64 8.58 -16.05 -6.55
C LEU A 64 9.10 -16.46 -5.18
N LYS A 65 10.27 -17.09 -5.19
CA LYS A 65 11.08 -17.40 -4.00
C LYS A 65 12.31 -16.51 -4.00
N ALA A 66 12.64 -15.92 -2.87
CA ALA A 66 13.81 -15.07 -2.74
C ALA A 66 14.38 -15.12 -1.32
N GLY A 67 15.68 -14.85 -1.22
CA GLY A 67 16.38 -14.76 0.05
C GLY A 67 17.89 -14.93 -0.14
N TYR A 68 18.51 -15.73 0.72
CA TYR A 68 19.96 -15.98 0.73
C TYR A 68 20.26 -17.48 0.74
N GLU A 69 21.50 -17.88 0.46
CA GLU A 69 21.94 -19.28 0.27
C GLU A 69 21.30 -20.34 1.19
N ASN A 70 21.09 -20.06 2.48
CA ASN A 70 20.49 -20.98 3.45
C ASN A 70 19.08 -20.57 3.94
N SER A 71 18.47 -19.58 3.29
CA SER A 71 17.20 -18.98 3.68
C SER A 71 16.50 -18.46 2.43
N VAL A 72 15.97 -19.39 1.60
CA VAL A 72 15.19 -19.08 0.40
C VAL A 72 13.86 -19.77 0.54
N ASP A 73 12.79 -19.00 0.47
CA ASP A 73 11.43 -19.52 0.47
C ASP A 73 10.54 -18.57 -0.34
N GLN A 74 9.29 -18.97 -0.58
CA GLN A 74 8.28 -18.21 -1.29
C GLN A 74 8.08 -16.85 -0.62
N ILE A 75 8.22 -15.77 -1.38
CA ILE A 75 7.87 -14.40 -0.95
C ILE A 75 6.59 -13.91 -1.62
N PHE A 76 6.23 -14.47 -2.78
CA PHE A 76 4.99 -14.16 -3.50
C PHE A 76 4.45 -15.39 -4.23
N ASN A 77 3.12 -15.51 -4.29
CA ASN A 77 2.40 -16.49 -5.09
C ASN A 77 1.12 -15.85 -5.62
N GLY A 78 0.81 -16.11 -6.89
CA GLY A 78 -0.38 -15.54 -7.52
C GLY A 78 -0.48 -15.90 -8.99
N ILE A 79 -1.12 -15.01 -9.75
CA ILE A 79 -1.30 -15.14 -11.19
C ILE A 79 -0.70 -13.95 -11.93
N ILE A 80 -0.21 -14.21 -13.14
CA ILE A 80 0.32 -13.18 -14.03
C ILE A 80 -0.86 -12.47 -14.72
N THR A 81 -1.05 -11.18 -14.46
CA THR A 81 -2.12 -10.40 -15.09
C THR A 81 -1.69 -9.81 -16.42
N ASN A 82 -0.42 -9.41 -16.52
CA ASN A 82 0.15 -8.79 -17.71
C ASN A 82 1.59 -9.26 -17.89
N VAL A 83 1.97 -9.53 -19.14
CA VAL A 83 3.34 -9.78 -19.56
C VAL A 83 3.69 -8.70 -20.58
N LEU A 84 4.69 -7.89 -20.28
CA LEU A 84 5.09 -6.73 -21.07
C LEU A 84 6.58 -6.86 -21.41
N PRO A 85 6.95 -6.96 -22.70
CA PRO A 85 8.34 -6.80 -23.09
C PRO A 85 8.73 -5.32 -22.94
N GLU A 86 9.78 -5.06 -22.19
CA GLU A 86 10.38 -3.73 -21.98
C GLU A 86 11.81 -3.72 -22.52
N ARG A 87 12.25 -2.55 -23.01
CA ARG A 87 13.63 -2.35 -23.46
C ARG A 87 14.24 -1.21 -22.66
N GLU A 88 15.33 -1.50 -21.97
CA GLU A 88 16.10 -0.53 -21.20
C GLU A 88 17.51 -0.46 -21.79
N GLY A 89 17.74 0.52 -22.67
CA GLY A 89 18.98 0.63 -23.44
C GLY A 89 19.25 -0.58 -24.33
N ALA A 90 20.36 -1.26 -24.08
CA ALA A 90 20.77 -2.47 -24.81
C ALA A 90 20.09 -3.75 -24.28
N SER A 91 19.47 -3.71 -23.10
CA SER A 91 18.88 -4.87 -22.44
C SER A 91 17.38 -4.99 -22.72
N THR A 92 16.90 -6.21 -22.92
CA THR A 92 15.46 -6.52 -22.97
C THR A 92 15.04 -7.19 -21.67
N ALA A 93 13.95 -6.71 -21.10
CA ALA A 93 13.32 -7.26 -19.91
C ALA A 93 11.93 -7.79 -20.26
N THR A 94 11.53 -8.88 -19.62
CA THR A 94 10.14 -9.34 -19.57
C THR A 94 9.58 -8.93 -18.23
N ARG A 95 8.68 -7.93 -18.23
CA ARG A 95 7.99 -7.46 -17.03
C ARG A 95 6.68 -8.21 -16.86
N MET A 96 6.45 -8.73 -15.67
CA MET A 96 5.26 -9.45 -15.26
C MET A 96 4.60 -8.66 -14.15
N LEU A 97 3.40 -8.16 -14.42
CA LEU A 97 2.53 -7.64 -13.36
C LEU A 97 1.71 -8.80 -12.85
N CYS A 98 1.74 -8.99 -11.54
CA CYS A 98 1.13 -10.12 -10.88
C CYS A 98 0.24 -9.61 -9.75
N ARG A 99 -0.85 -10.34 -9.53
CA ARG A 99 -1.67 -10.18 -8.34
C ARG A 99 -1.78 -11.52 -7.66
N SER A 100 -1.72 -11.48 -6.34
CA SER A 100 -2.23 -12.58 -5.56
C SER A 100 -3.76 -12.54 -5.58
N GLY A 101 -4.32 -13.55 -4.95
CA GLY A 101 -5.66 -13.99 -5.17
C GLY A 101 -5.54 -15.47 -5.41
N SER A 102 -6.26 -16.23 -4.59
CA SER A 102 -6.66 -17.56 -4.97
C SER A 102 -7.02 -17.53 -6.46
N PRO A 103 -6.55 -18.47 -7.28
CA PRO A 103 -7.26 -18.80 -8.52
C PRO A 103 -8.76 -18.79 -8.18
N ALA A 104 -9.64 -18.46 -9.13
CA ALA A 104 -11.09 -18.49 -8.87
C ALA A 104 -11.59 -19.80 -8.21
N ASN A 105 -10.74 -20.84 -8.18
CA ASN A 105 -10.93 -22.17 -7.65
C ASN A 105 -10.35 -22.44 -6.23
N ASP A 106 -9.65 -21.51 -5.55
CA ASP A 106 -9.15 -21.72 -4.17
C ASP A 106 -9.97 -20.92 -3.13
N ARG A 107 -11.28 -21.07 -3.26
CA ARG A 107 -12.29 -20.60 -2.31
C ARG A 107 -12.92 -21.85 -1.71
N GLY A 108 -12.46 -22.24 -0.53
CA GLY A 108 -12.96 -23.46 0.12
C GLY A 108 -14.47 -23.40 0.28
N SER A 109 -15.13 -24.55 0.19
CA SER A 109 -16.57 -24.67 0.39
C SER A 109 -16.86 -25.51 1.64
N ALA A 110 -17.80 -25.07 2.45
CA ALA A 110 -18.32 -25.85 3.58
C ALA A 110 -19.74 -26.34 3.27
N ASN A 111 -20.08 -27.51 3.82
CA ASN A 111 -21.45 -28.03 3.87
C ASN A 111 -21.58 -28.84 5.18
N SER A 112 -21.55 -28.11 6.30
CA SER A 112 -21.57 -28.68 7.65
C SER A 112 -22.72 -28.06 8.45
N SER A 113 -23.38 -28.86 9.28
CA SER A 113 -24.44 -28.42 10.19
C SER A 113 -24.06 -28.67 11.64
N TYR A 114 -24.27 -27.68 12.49
CA TYR A 114 -23.88 -27.68 13.89
C TYR A 114 -25.11 -27.47 14.78
N GLY A 115 -25.24 -28.28 15.83
CA GLY A 115 -26.33 -28.16 16.79
C GLY A 115 -26.20 -26.93 17.69
N ALA A 116 -27.31 -26.55 18.34
CA ALA A 116 -27.28 -25.53 19.39
C ALA A 116 -26.31 -25.94 20.51
N GLY A 117 -25.56 -24.98 21.04
CA GLY A 117 -24.53 -25.21 22.06
C GLY A 117 -23.15 -25.59 21.51
N THR A 118 -22.98 -25.73 20.18
CA THR A 118 -21.67 -25.96 19.57
C THR A 118 -20.74 -24.77 19.82
N LYS A 119 -19.47 -25.01 20.15
CA LYS A 119 -18.49 -23.94 20.36
C LYS A 119 -17.98 -23.40 19.03
N ILE A 120 -17.73 -22.10 18.97
CA ILE A 120 -17.17 -21.46 17.78
C ILE A 120 -15.81 -22.05 17.37
N VAL A 121 -14.96 -22.40 18.34
CA VAL A 121 -13.64 -22.99 18.09
C VAL A 121 -13.74 -24.29 17.29
N ASP A 122 -14.76 -25.11 17.55
CA ASP A 122 -14.97 -26.38 16.86
C ASP A 122 -15.41 -26.15 15.41
N VAL A 123 -16.29 -25.17 15.18
CA VAL A 123 -16.68 -24.73 13.83
C VAL A 123 -15.47 -24.19 13.06
N LEU A 124 -14.62 -23.38 13.68
CA LEU A 124 -13.42 -22.83 13.04
C LEU A 124 -12.42 -23.93 12.64
N LYS A 125 -12.25 -24.96 13.47
CA LYS A 125 -11.44 -26.14 13.16
C LYS A 125 -12.01 -26.92 11.96
N ASP A 126 -13.32 -27.13 11.92
CA ASP A 126 -13.98 -27.83 10.82
C ASP A 126 -13.87 -27.04 9.48
N LEU A 127 -14.08 -25.72 9.52
CA LEU A 127 -13.90 -24.85 8.35
C LEU A 127 -12.47 -24.86 7.84
N ALA A 128 -11.47 -24.84 8.72
CA ALA A 128 -10.07 -24.91 8.32
C ALA A 128 -9.72 -26.24 7.65
N ASN A 129 -10.24 -27.36 8.17
CA ASN A 129 -10.08 -28.69 7.58
C ASN A 129 -10.78 -28.81 6.23
N SER A 130 -11.98 -28.23 6.10
CA SER A 130 -12.76 -28.20 4.85
C SER A 130 -12.10 -27.34 3.76
N TRP A 131 -11.33 -26.31 4.13
CA TRP A 131 -10.53 -25.47 3.22
C TRP A 131 -9.05 -25.92 3.08
N PRO A 132 -8.75 -27.18 3.35
CA PRO A 132 -7.42 -27.70 3.77
C PRO A 132 -6.35 -26.65 4.15
N ARG A 133 -6.59 -25.85 5.19
CA ARG A 133 -5.62 -24.87 5.72
C ARG A 133 -5.06 -25.30 7.06
N ARG A 134 -3.77 -25.04 7.29
CA ARG A 134 -3.18 -25.14 8.63
C ARG A 134 -3.79 -24.05 9.51
N LEU A 135 -4.53 -24.44 10.55
CA LEU A 135 -5.15 -23.50 11.48
C LEU A 135 -4.14 -23.08 12.57
N GLU A 136 -3.96 -21.77 12.71
CA GLU A 136 -3.28 -21.14 13.85
C GLU A 136 -4.31 -20.32 14.65
N LEU A 137 -4.75 -20.89 15.76
CA LEU A 137 -5.78 -20.35 16.65
C LEU A 137 -5.31 -20.51 18.10
N ASP A 138 -5.40 -19.45 18.89
CA ASP A 138 -5.17 -19.51 20.33
C ASP A 138 -6.51 -19.70 21.06
N GLU A 139 -6.82 -20.95 21.42
CA GLU A 139 -8.09 -21.31 22.07
C GLU A 139 -8.31 -20.56 23.39
N THR A 140 -7.22 -20.15 24.08
CA THR A 140 -7.34 -19.39 25.33
C THR A 140 -7.99 -18.01 25.13
N GLN A 141 -8.04 -17.49 23.90
CA GLN A 141 -8.75 -16.25 23.57
C GLN A 141 -10.28 -16.43 23.54
N PHE A 142 -10.77 -17.67 23.53
CA PHE A 142 -12.17 -18.06 23.47
C PHE A 142 -12.61 -18.79 24.77
N ASN A 143 -11.94 -18.50 25.89
CA ASN A 143 -12.25 -19.11 27.20
C ASN A 143 -13.61 -18.71 27.77
N ASP A 144 -14.22 -17.63 27.27
CA ASP A 144 -15.63 -17.30 27.50
C ASP A 144 -16.59 -18.29 26.85
N ASN A 145 -16.07 -19.30 26.13
CA ASN A 145 -16.79 -20.38 25.46
C ASN A 145 -17.97 -19.87 24.64
N PRO A 146 -17.74 -19.05 23.59
CA PRO A 146 -18.84 -18.59 22.75
C PRO A 146 -19.47 -19.79 22.04
N VAL A 147 -20.78 -19.93 22.22
CA VAL A 147 -21.58 -21.00 21.62
C VAL A 147 -22.67 -20.43 20.71
N PHE A 148 -23.07 -21.22 19.73
CA PHE A 148 -24.25 -20.90 18.93
C PHE A 148 -25.53 -21.15 19.74
N ILE A 149 -26.35 -20.11 19.90
CA ILE A 149 -27.60 -20.16 20.68
C ILE A 149 -28.64 -21.06 19.98
N SER A 150 -28.65 -21.04 18.65
CA SER A 150 -29.43 -21.94 17.78
C SER A 150 -28.51 -22.83 16.96
N GLY A 151 -29.06 -23.79 16.23
CA GLY A 151 -28.28 -24.50 15.20
C GLY A 151 -27.65 -23.52 14.20
N PHE A 152 -26.47 -23.86 13.68
CA PHE A 152 -25.73 -23.10 12.69
C PHE A 152 -25.45 -23.98 11.47
N ILE A 153 -25.65 -23.44 10.27
CA ILE A 153 -25.39 -24.14 9.01
C ILE A 153 -24.29 -23.37 8.28
N ALA A 154 -23.15 -24.03 8.07
CA ALA A 154 -22.07 -23.53 7.24
C ALA A 154 -22.21 -24.11 5.83
N ASP A 155 -22.84 -23.34 4.94
CA ASP A 155 -23.05 -23.72 3.54
C ASP A 155 -22.46 -22.67 2.59
N GLY A 156 -21.64 -23.12 1.64
CA GLY A 156 -21.04 -22.29 0.60
C GLY A 156 -19.62 -21.80 0.92
N ASP A 157 -19.31 -20.57 0.49
CA ASP A 157 -17.96 -19.98 0.49
C ASP A 157 -17.40 -19.75 1.91
N ILE A 158 -16.36 -20.50 2.28
CA ILE A 158 -15.71 -20.43 3.60
C ILE A 158 -15.23 -19.00 3.94
N PRO A 159 -14.58 -18.24 3.03
CA PRO A 159 -14.27 -16.83 3.28
C PRO A 159 -15.47 -15.97 3.71
N LYS A 160 -16.62 -16.13 3.05
CA LYS A 160 -17.86 -15.42 3.41
C LYS A 160 -18.35 -15.84 4.79
N ILE A 161 -18.39 -17.15 5.05
CA ILE A 161 -18.79 -17.70 6.36
C ILE A 161 -17.87 -17.16 7.47
N LEU A 162 -16.55 -17.14 7.25
CA LEU A 162 -15.59 -16.60 8.21
C LEU A 162 -15.79 -15.10 8.46
N ASN A 163 -16.19 -14.30 7.46
CA ASN A 163 -16.51 -12.89 7.67
C ASN A 163 -17.74 -12.70 8.57
N ASP A 164 -18.79 -13.48 8.34
CA ASP A 164 -20.01 -13.42 9.14
C ASP A 164 -19.73 -13.84 10.60
N LEU A 165 -18.97 -14.92 10.79
CA LEU A 165 -18.52 -15.37 12.11
C LEU A 165 -17.57 -14.39 12.79
N ALA A 166 -16.66 -13.77 12.05
CA ALA A 166 -15.72 -12.76 12.56
C ALA A 166 -16.46 -11.54 13.12
N TYR A 167 -17.53 -11.13 12.44
CA TYR A 167 -18.42 -10.07 12.90
C TYR A 167 -19.17 -10.49 14.17
N GLN A 168 -19.76 -11.69 14.18
CA GLN A 168 -20.58 -12.17 15.30
C GLN A 168 -19.79 -12.45 16.59
N PHE A 169 -18.59 -13.03 16.47
CA PHE A 169 -17.78 -13.51 17.59
C PHE A 169 -16.54 -12.64 17.86
N ASP A 170 -16.48 -11.48 17.23
CA ASP A 170 -15.47 -10.43 17.44
C ASP A 170 -14.01 -10.92 17.29
N PHE A 171 -13.74 -11.59 16.17
CA PHE A 171 -12.38 -11.99 15.78
C PHE A 171 -12.00 -11.41 14.42
N THR A 172 -10.71 -11.53 14.08
CA THR A 172 -10.18 -11.28 12.74
C THR A 172 -9.52 -12.56 12.23
N TRP A 173 -9.49 -12.71 10.91
CA TRP A 173 -8.86 -13.86 10.27
C TRP A 173 -8.04 -13.41 9.07
N VAL A 174 -6.94 -14.13 8.82
CA VAL A 174 -6.06 -13.94 7.66
C VAL A 174 -5.70 -15.32 7.12
N ASN A 175 -5.79 -15.50 5.79
CA ASN A 175 -5.24 -16.67 5.11
C ASN A 175 -3.99 -16.26 4.35
N GLU A 176 -2.84 -16.83 4.71
CA GLU A 176 -1.57 -16.56 4.05
C GLU A 176 -0.79 -17.87 3.87
N ARG A 177 -0.40 -18.17 2.62
CA ARG A 177 0.44 -19.33 2.24
C ARG A 177 -0.05 -20.66 2.86
N GLY A 178 -1.34 -20.95 2.76
CA GLY A 178 -1.90 -22.21 3.28
C GLY A 178 -2.18 -22.23 4.78
N THR A 179 -1.93 -21.12 5.49
CA THR A 179 -2.16 -21.01 6.93
C THR A 179 -3.30 -20.03 7.20
N LEU A 180 -4.34 -20.51 7.88
CA LEU A 180 -5.45 -19.70 8.37
C LEU A 180 -5.15 -19.28 9.81
N VAL A 181 -4.97 -17.99 10.05
CA VAL A 181 -4.68 -17.43 11.37
C VAL A 181 -5.92 -16.69 11.85
N ILE A 182 -6.37 -17.02 13.05
CA ILE A 182 -7.54 -16.40 13.68
C ILE A 182 -7.10 -15.77 15.00
N THR A 183 -7.51 -14.52 15.24
CA THR A 183 -7.16 -13.77 16.46
C THR A 183 -8.36 -12.98 16.92
N ARG A 184 -8.69 -13.06 18.21
CA ARG A 184 -9.78 -12.26 18.78
C ARG A 184 -9.40 -10.79 18.81
N LYS A 185 -10.34 -9.87 18.54
CA LYS A 185 -10.04 -8.44 18.57
C LYS A 185 -9.53 -8.01 19.95
N GLY A 186 -8.54 -7.10 19.94
CA GLY A 186 -7.86 -6.63 21.17
C GLY A 186 -6.95 -7.68 21.85
N LYS A 187 -6.81 -8.90 21.31
CA LYS A 187 -5.86 -9.91 21.83
C LYS A 187 -4.59 -9.98 20.99
N ALA A 188 -3.49 -10.33 21.64
CA ALA A 188 -2.21 -10.56 20.96
C ALA A 188 -2.25 -11.87 20.16
N ARG A 189 -1.63 -11.90 18.97
CA ARG A 189 -1.42 -13.16 18.25
C ARG A 189 -0.44 -14.05 19.03
N LYS A 190 -0.58 -15.38 18.93
CA LYS A 190 0.41 -16.35 19.47
C LYS A 190 1.28 -17.01 18.38
N THR A 191 1.43 -16.34 17.24
CA THR A 191 2.27 -16.79 16.13
C THR A 191 3.78 -16.70 16.47
N PRO A 192 4.67 -17.37 15.71
CA PRO A 192 6.11 -17.29 15.94
C PRO A 192 6.62 -15.85 16.05
N ILE A 193 7.54 -15.62 16.99
CA ILE A 193 8.21 -14.34 17.20
C ILE A 193 9.58 -14.40 16.50
N PHE A 194 9.82 -13.47 15.59
CA PHE A 194 11.12 -13.30 14.94
C PHE A 194 11.88 -12.16 15.60
N GLU A 195 13.10 -12.41 16.03
CA GLU A 195 13.99 -11.37 16.55
C GLU A 195 14.50 -10.49 15.41
N VAL A 196 14.35 -9.17 15.53
CA VAL A 196 14.80 -8.19 14.54
C VAL A 196 15.78 -7.23 15.21
N ASN A 197 17.06 -7.37 14.90
CA ASN A 197 18.16 -6.59 15.45
C ASN A 197 19.34 -6.57 14.46
N GLN A 198 20.43 -5.87 14.82
CA GLN A 198 21.62 -5.73 13.97
C GLN A 198 22.27 -7.06 13.57
N TYR A 199 22.12 -8.11 14.38
CA TYR A 199 22.67 -9.44 14.12
C TYR A 199 21.72 -10.33 13.32
N THR A 200 20.41 -10.10 13.40
CA THR A 200 19.39 -10.88 12.65
C THR A 200 19.00 -10.25 11.32
N GLY A 201 19.76 -9.24 10.87
CA GLY A 201 19.67 -8.70 9.52
C GLY A 201 18.94 -7.37 9.40
N MET A 202 18.62 -6.68 10.50
CA MET A 202 18.12 -5.31 10.46
C MET A 202 19.09 -4.40 9.70
N VAL A 203 18.55 -3.55 8.82
CA VAL A 203 19.29 -2.60 8.00
C VAL A 203 18.88 -1.20 8.41
N GLY A 204 19.85 -0.37 8.79
CA GLY A 204 19.58 0.95 9.32
C GLY A 204 19.01 0.89 10.74
N VAL A 205 18.09 1.79 11.04
CA VAL A 205 17.45 1.93 12.36
C VAL A 205 15.93 1.79 12.22
N PRO A 206 15.24 1.17 13.18
CA PRO A 206 13.78 1.12 13.18
C PRO A 206 13.20 2.53 13.38
N GLU A 207 12.04 2.76 12.78
CA GLU A 207 11.30 4.02 12.86
C GLU A 207 9.98 3.77 13.60
N VAL A 208 9.82 4.35 14.79
CA VAL A 208 8.58 4.30 15.57
C VAL A 208 7.55 5.20 14.91
N ASN A 209 6.33 4.72 14.72
CA ASN A 209 5.25 5.45 14.06
C ASN A 209 3.90 5.29 14.81
N ARG A 210 2.82 5.83 14.23
CA ARG A 210 1.45 5.81 14.77
C ARG A 210 1.31 6.56 16.11
N GLY A 211 1.63 7.85 16.05
CA GLY A 211 1.33 8.81 17.11
C GLY A 211 2.37 8.87 18.24
N PRO A 212 2.14 9.75 19.24
CA PRO A 212 3.10 10.05 20.31
C PRO A 212 3.39 8.85 21.23
N ASP A 213 2.48 7.88 21.30
CA ASP A 213 2.64 6.66 22.10
C ASP A 213 3.43 5.55 21.37
N GLY A 214 3.88 5.79 20.14
CA GLY A 214 4.75 4.87 19.40
C GLY A 214 4.13 3.48 19.22
N LEU A 215 2.87 3.44 18.79
CA LEU A 215 2.09 2.22 18.70
C LEU A 215 2.51 1.32 17.54
N GLY A 216 3.28 1.83 16.58
CA GLY A 216 3.81 1.03 15.49
C GLY A 216 5.29 1.25 15.23
N VAL A 217 5.83 0.42 14.33
CA VAL A 217 7.23 0.46 13.94
C VAL A 217 7.38 0.06 12.48
N ASN A 218 8.19 0.81 11.75
CA ASN A 218 8.72 0.44 10.44
C ASN A 218 10.15 -0.07 10.62
N VAL A 219 10.46 -1.23 10.04
CA VAL A 219 11.80 -1.80 10.09
C VAL A 219 12.21 -2.32 8.73
N ASN A 220 13.38 -1.87 8.26
CA ASN A 220 14.05 -2.46 7.10
C ASN A 220 15.00 -3.55 7.57
N MET A 221 14.99 -4.67 6.86
CA MET A 221 15.91 -5.77 7.11
C MET A 221 16.23 -6.54 5.83
N ARG A 222 17.27 -7.35 5.88
CA ARG A 222 17.55 -8.35 4.85
C ARG A 222 16.34 -9.27 4.68
N ILE A 223 16.07 -9.69 3.43
CA ILE A 223 14.95 -10.60 3.15
C ILE A 223 15.02 -11.84 4.04
N ASN A 224 14.00 -11.99 4.88
CA ASN A 224 13.72 -13.20 5.64
C ASN A 224 12.36 -13.73 5.15
N PRO A 225 12.36 -14.77 4.29
CA PRO A 225 11.14 -15.21 3.61
C PRO A 225 10.18 -15.98 4.55
N TYR A 226 10.63 -16.31 5.77
CA TYR A 226 9.83 -16.98 6.79
C TYR A 226 8.96 -16.04 7.61
N ILE A 227 9.25 -14.73 7.60
CA ILE A 227 8.37 -13.72 8.22
C ILE A 227 7.12 -13.56 7.34
N ARG A 228 5.96 -13.55 7.99
CA ARG A 228 4.63 -13.47 7.37
C ARG A 228 3.85 -12.29 7.94
N THR A 229 2.80 -11.84 7.26
CA THR A 229 1.88 -10.82 7.83
C THR A 229 1.21 -11.31 9.09
N THR A 230 1.15 -12.62 9.30
CA THR A 230 0.61 -13.23 10.51
C THR A 230 1.61 -13.33 11.65
N SER A 231 2.90 -13.16 11.39
CA SER A 231 3.99 -13.28 12.37
C SER A 231 4.02 -12.15 13.40
N ARG A 232 4.82 -12.36 14.45
CA ARG A 232 5.24 -11.32 15.39
C ARG A 232 6.73 -11.06 15.21
N ILE A 233 7.14 -9.82 15.44
CA ILE A 233 8.55 -9.44 15.49
C ILE A 233 8.89 -8.89 16.87
N ASN A 234 10.07 -9.19 17.38
CA ASN A 234 10.64 -8.56 18.56
C ASN A 234 11.79 -7.67 18.11
N VAL A 235 11.55 -6.37 18.07
CA VAL A 235 12.54 -5.39 17.64
C VAL A 235 13.48 -5.10 18.81
N LYS A 236 14.78 -5.18 18.55
CA LYS A 236 15.84 -4.81 19.49
C LYS A 236 16.88 -3.98 18.76
N SER A 237 16.95 -2.71 19.10
CA SER A 237 17.91 -1.76 18.55
C SER A 237 18.47 -0.87 19.66
N GLU A 238 19.76 -0.55 19.54
CA GLU A 238 20.42 0.47 20.36
C GLU A 238 19.96 1.89 19.95
N PHE A 239 19.57 2.05 18.69
CA PHE A 239 19.13 3.32 18.10
C PHE A 239 17.75 3.17 17.48
N SER A 240 16.87 4.13 17.69
CA SER A 240 15.60 4.21 16.98
C SER A 240 15.34 5.64 16.52
N THR A 241 14.64 5.76 15.41
CA THR A 241 14.10 7.04 14.95
C THR A 241 12.61 7.08 15.24
N PHE A 242 12.07 8.29 15.32
CA PHE A 242 10.64 8.50 15.46
C PHE A 242 10.14 9.18 14.19
N ASN A 243 9.04 8.67 13.67
CA ASN A 243 8.23 9.39 12.72
C ASN A 243 7.55 10.54 13.49
N THR A 244 8.26 11.64 13.66
CA THR A 244 7.75 12.87 14.25
C THR A 244 6.98 13.64 13.20
N GLY A 245 5.97 13.00 12.60
CA GLY A 245 5.13 13.56 11.53
C GLY A 245 4.43 14.89 11.87
N ASN A 246 4.64 15.42 13.07
CA ASN A 246 4.45 16.82 13.50
C ASN A 246 5.62 17.19 14.44
N ILE A 247 6.60 17.98 14.01
CA ILE A 247 7.74 18.42 14.87
C ILE A 247 7.31 19.28 16.07
N PHE A 248 6.04 19.66 16.16
CA PHE A 248 5.51 20.38 17.30
C PHE A 248 4.25 19.72 17.87
N ILE A 249 4.23 19.59 19.20
CA ILE A 249 3.11 19.24 20.07
C ILE A 249 2.91 17.74 20.32
N ALA A 250 3.89 17.08 20.93
CA ALA A 250 3.66 16.18 22.08
C ALA A 250 5.02 15.86 22.74
N PRO A 251 5.19 16.04 24.05
CA PRO A 251 6.28 15.36 24.74
C PRO A 251 6.11 13.85 24.53
N LEU A 252 7.20 13.14 24.21
CA LEU A 252 7.19 11.68 24.15
C LEU A 252 6.63 11.15 25.48
N SER A 253 5.44 10.54 25.45
CA SER A 253 4.90 9.76 26.55
C SER A 253 5.67 8.44 26.67
N GLY A 254 5.68 7.85 27.87
CA GLY A 254 6.57 6.75 28.26
C GLY A 254 6.63 5.55 27.29
N ASP A 255 7.77 4.85 27.33
CA ASP A 255 8.14 3.68 26.52
C ASP A 255 8.11 3.87 25.00
N SER A 256 8.49 5.08 24.57
CA SER A 256 8.69 5.48 23.17
C SER A 256 9.74 4.63 22.42
N SER A 257 10.44 3.71 23.08
CA SER A 257 11.40 2.82 22.43
C SER A 257 10.80 2.04 21.26
N ALA A 258 11.56 1.87 20.18
CA ALA A 258 11.24 0.89 19.13
C ALA A 258 11.37 -0.56 19.63
N ASN A 259 11.93 -0.76 20.82
CA ASN A 259 12.16 -2.09 21.37
C ASN A 259 10.87 -2.68 21.91
N GLY A 260 10.54 -3.88 21.45
CA GLY A 260 9.33 -4.55 21.90
C GLY A 260 8.81 -5.56 20.89
N VAL A 261 7.73 -6.23 21.28
CA VAL A 261 7.04 -7.19 20.44
C VAL A 261 5.93 -6.47 19.66
N TYR A 262 5.88 -6.70 18.35
CA TYR A 262 4.90 -6.14 17.43
C TYR A 262 4.26 -7.26 16.60
N ASN A 263 2.99 -7.10 16.24
CA ASN A 263 2.32 -7.89 15.23
C ASN A 263 2.64 -7.29 13.86
N VAL A 264 3.10 -8.13 12.91
CA VAL A 264 3.26 -7.68 11.53
C VAL A 264 1.89 -7.28 10.98
N LEU A 265 1.83 -6.11 10.35
CA LEU A 265 0.69 -5.69 9.56
C LEU A 265 1.03 -5.94 8.11
N SER A 266 1.86 -5.10 7.49
CA SER A 266 2.22 -5.23 6.09
C SER A 266 3.70 -5.47 5.90
N MET A 267 4.04 -5.98 4.71
CA MET A 267 5.42 -6.22 4.31
C MET A 267 5.59 -5.80 2.84
N SER A 268 6.77 -5.30 2.50
CA SER A 268 7.19 -5.20 1.11
C SER A 268 8.57 -5.79 0.92
N TYR A 269 8.76 -6.48 -0.20
CA TYR A 269 10.06 -6.97 -0.64
C TYR A 269 10.47 -6.15 -1.86
N SER A 270 11.69 -5.62 -1.86
CA SER A 270 12.30 -5.04 -3.05
C SER A 270 13.63 -5.73 -3.29
N GLY A 271 13.90 -6.09 -4.54
CA GLY A 271 15.11 -6.84 -4.85
C GLY A 271 15.57 -6.68 -6.28
N ASP A 272 16.84 -6.32 -6.43
CA ASP A 272 17.61 -6.42 -7.65
C ASP A 272 18.79 -7.37 -7.43
N SER A 273 18.76 -8.50 -8.14
CA SER A 273 19.81 -9.51 -8.04
C SER A 273 21.21 -9.01 -8.41
N HIS A 274 21.30 -7.93 -9.20
CA HIS A 274 22.57 -7.32 -9.62
C HIS A 274 22.77 -5.89 -9.08
N GLY A 275 21.74 -5.32 -8.45
CA GLY A 275 21.74 -3.98 -7.88
C GLY A 275 22.05 -3.98 -6.38
N ASN A 276 21.71 -2.88 -5.72
CA ASN A 276 21.90 -2.74 -4.27
C ASN A 276 20.71 -3.27 -3.48
N ASP A 277 19.50 -3.12 -4.02
CA ASP A 277 18.25 -3.44 -3.32
C ASP A 277 18.10 -4.96 -3.15
N TRP A 278 17.86 -5.42 -1.92
CA TRP A 278 17.50 -6.81 -1.61
C TRP A 278 16.99 -6.91 -0.17
N ASP A 279 15.88 -6.22 0.07
CA ASP A 279 15.44 -5.85 1.40
C ASP A 279 13.96 -6.18 1.59
N LEU A 280 13.61 -6.39 2.85
CA LEU A 280 12.27 -6.58 3.36
C LEU A 280 11.98 -5.40 4.28
N MET A 281 10.96 -4.63 3.96
CA MET A 281 10.39 -3.62 4.85
C MET A 281 9.17 -4.20 5.55
N ILE A 282 9.14 -4.06 6.87
CA ILE A 282 8.05 -4.52 7.72
C ILE A 282 7.40 -3.32 8.38
N ASP A 283 6.08 -3.24 8.28
CA ASP A 283 5.26 -2.35 9.08
C ASP A 283 4.49 -3.18 10.12
N ALA A 284 4.69 -2.87 11.40
CA ALA A 284 4.17 -3.64 12.51
C ALA A 284 3.54 -2.75 13.59
N ILE A 285 2.64 -3.33 14.39
CA ILE A 285 1.88 -2.63 15.43
C ILE A 285 1.95 -3.36 16.76
N ARG A 286 1.96 -2.61 17.88
CA ARG A 286 1.97 -3.21 19.23
C ARG A 286 0.75 -4.13 19.43
N PRO A 287 0.90 -5.26 20.12
CA PRO A 287 -0.20 -6.17 20.41
C PRO A 287 -1.35 -5.50 21.16
N GLY A 288 -2.59 -5.85 20.83
CA GLY A 288 -3.79 -5.33 21.50
C GLY A 288 -4.34 -4.02 20.92
N VAL A 289 -3.57 -3.30 20.10
CA VAL A 289 -4.06 -2.16 19.33
C VAL A 289 -4.89 -2.68 18.15
N ALA A 290 -6.10 -2.14 17.98
CA ALA A 290 -6.98 -2.56 16.88
C ALA A 290 -6.35 -2.17 15.54
N ALA A 291 -6.29 -3.10 14.58
CA ALA A 291 -5.79 -2.83 13.22
C ALA A 291 -6.63 -1.78 12.44
N THR A 292 -7.75 -1.35 13.02
CA THR A 292 -8.61 -0.24 12.56
C THR A 292 -8.09 1.15 12.96
N GLU A 293 -7.10 1.25 13.84
CA GLU A 293 -6.27 2.45 13.97
C GLU A 293 -5.27 2.45 12.82
N GLN A 294 -5.82 2.78 11.65
CA GLN A 294 -5.15 3.01 10.37
C GLN A 294 -3.87 2.17 10.18
N ALA A 295 -4.06 0.99 9.60
CA ALA A 295 -3.10 0.53 8.61
C ALA A 295 -2.69 1.74 7.76
N PRO A 296 -1.40 2.06 7.62
CA PRO A 296 -1.02 3.11 6.70
C PRO A 296 -1.65 2.76 5.36
N SER A 297 -2.40 3.72 4.81
CA SER A 297 -2.64 3.72 3.39
C SER A 297 -1.27 3.60 2.70
N ILE A 298 -1.28 3.13 1.46
CA ILE A 298 -0.09 2.96 0.60
C ILE A 298 0.84 4.22 0.61
N ASP A 299 0.33 5.34 1.10
CA ASP A 299 0.98 6.62 1.37
C ASP A 299 2.07 6.65 2.47
N ALA A 300 2.19 5.67 3.38
CA ALA A 300 3.22 5.71 4.43
C ALA A 300 4.47 4.84 4.17
N GLN A 301 4.55 4.20 3.00
CA GLN A 301 5.76 3.49 2.54
C GLN A 301 6.79 4.42 1.87
N GLN A 302 6.66 5.74 1.99
CA GLN A 302 7.49 6.73 1.29
C GLN A 302 8.32 7.65 2.20
N SER A 303 8.73 7.19 3.39
CA SER A 303 9.77 7.90 4.17
C SER A 303 11.21 7.57 3.73
N THR A 304 11.43 7.00 2.54
CA THR A 304 12.78 6.89 1.94
C THR A 304 13.23 8.21 1.30
N GLY A 305 12.98 9.36 1.92
CA GLY A 305 13.44 10.68 1.48
C GLY A 305 13.12 11.05 0.02
N SER A 306 12.28 10.29 -0.68
CA SER A 306 12.07 10.35 -2.12
C SER A 306 10.60 10.64 -2.38
N LEU A 307 10.32 11.61 -3.24
CA LEU A 307 8.95 12.01 -3.54
C LEU A 307 8.47 11.34 -4.82
N VAL A 308 7.19 10.96 -4.85
CA VAL A 308 6.46 10.60 -6.07
C VAL A 308 6.59 11.76 -7.04
N TRP A 309 6.91 11.47 -8.31
CA TRP A 309 7.27 12.46 -9.31
C TRP A 309 8.55 13.28 -9.02
N GLY A 310 9.30 12.96 -7.98
CA GLY A 310 10.49 13.69 -7.55
C GLY A 310 11.55 13.85 -8.64
N ALA A 311 11.66 12.91 -9.57
CA ALA A 311 12.61 12.97 -10.68
C ALA A 311 12.20 13.97 -11.77
N LYS A 312 10.94 14.43 -11.81
CA LYS A 312 10.44 15.42 -12.77
C LYS A 312 10.69 16.87 -12.34
N VAL A 313 11.10 17.08 -11.09
CA VAL A 313 11.22 18.41 -10.49
C VAL A 313 12.63 18.66 -9.96
N SER A 314 12.96 19.93 -9.73
CA SER A 314 14.26 20.32 -9.18
C SER A 314 14.40 19.91 -7.71
N LYS A 315 15.62 19.94 -7.18
CA LYS A 315 15.88 19.64 -5.76
C LYS A 315 15.18 20.66 -4.85
N GLU A 316 15.18 21.92 -5.25
CA GLU A 316 14.57 23.05 -4.55
C GLU A 316 13.05 22.90 -4.51
N PHE A 317 12.44 22.44 -5.61
CA PHE A 317 11.01 22.13 -5.65
C PHE A 317 10.66 21.01 -4.67
N ARG A 318 11.43 19.92 -4.64
CA ARG A 318 11.23 18.82 -3.67
C ARG A 318 11.40 19.30 -2.23
N ALA A 319 12.39 20.17 -1.97
CA ALA A 319 12.60 20.72 -0.64
C ALA A 319 11.40 21.57 -0.19
N LYS A 320 10.92 22.47 -1.07
CA LYS A 320 9.77 23.33 -0.78
C LYS A 320 8.46 22.54 -0.61
N ILE A 321 8.24 21.49 -1.38
CA ILE A 321 7.08 20.61 -1.18
C ILE A 321 7.10 19.93 0.20
N ARG A 322 8.27 19.50 0.67
CA ARG A 322 8.40 18.94 2.03
C ARG A 322 8.10 19.99 3.09
N GLU A 323 8.64 21.20 2.94
CA GLU A 323 8.33 22.33 3.83
C GLU A 323 6.82 22.62 3.88
N ILE A 324 6.14 22.65 2.73
CA ILE A 324 4.68 22.83 2.66
C ILE A 324 3.94 21.68 3.32
N SER A 325 4.37 20.44 3.05
CA SER A 325 3.82 19.24 3.68
C SER A 325 3.90 19.32 5.20
N ASP A 326 5.05 19.78 5.72
CA ASP A 326 5.30 19.94 7.15
C ASP A 326 4.44 21.07 7.75
N ASN A 327 4.33 22.21 7.05
CA ASN A 327 3.56 23.36 7.52
C ASN A 327 2.05 23.09 7.55
N LEU A 328 1.54 22.29 6.61
CA LEU A 328 0.12 22.05 6.44
C LEU A 328 -0.37 20.71 7.02
N GLY A 329 0.54 19.79 7.38
CA GLY A 329 0.18 18.44 7.79
C GLY A 329 -0.49 17.62 6.67
N ILE A 330 -0.18 17.92 5.41
CA ILE A 330 -0.68 17.22 4.22
C ILE A 330 0.48 16.44 3.62
N ASN A 331 0.28 15.17 3.28
CA ASN A 331 1.33 14.35 2.69
C ASN A 331 1.88 14.95 1.37
N ALA A 332 3.21 15.12 1.31
CA ALA A 332 3.94 15.67 0.16
C ALA A 332 3.62 14.96 -1.17
N ASP A 333 3.49 13.63 -1.17
CA ASP A 333 3.22 12.84 -2.37
C ASP A 333 1.80 13.04 -2.89
N TRP A 334 0.85 13.42 -2.02
CA TRP A 334 -0.50 13.83 -2.44
C TRP A 334 -0.45 15.15 -3.18
N ILE A 335 0.25 16.15 -2.63
CA ILE A 335 0.43 17.45 -3.29
C ILE A 335 1.15 17.27 -4.63
N MET A 336 2.23 16.48 -4.67
CA MET A 336 2.95 16.17 -5.90
C MET A 336 2.06 15.50 -6.96
N SER A 337 1.20 14.57 -6.55
CA SER A 337 0.33 13.82 -7.47
C SER A 337 -0.82 14.68 -8.01
N VAL A 338 -1.35 15.59 -7.19
CA VAL A 338 -2.32 16.60 -7.65
C VAL A 338 -1.65 17.55 -8.64
N ILE A 339 -0.47 18.09 -8.32
CA ILE A 339 0.25 18.98 -9.23
C ILE A 339 0.59 18.29 -10.56
N ALA A 340 1.03 17.03 -10.51
CA ALA A 340 1.27 16.25 -11.71
C ALA A 340 0.00 16.16 -12.56
N PHE A 341 -1.14 15.79 -11.96
CA PHE A 341 -2.39 15.67 -12.69
C PHE A 341 -2.84 17.00 -13.31
N GLU A 342 -2.84 18.07 -12.52
CA GLU A 342 -3.28 19.42 -12.91
C GLU A 342 -2.42 20.03 -14.03
N THR A 343 -1.15 19.67 -14.10
CA THR A 343 -0.21 20.18 -15.11
C THR A 343 0.00 19.23 -16.29
N GLY A 344 -0.73 18.11 -16.36
CA GLY A 344 -0.49 17.08 -17.38
C GLY A 344 0.91 16.46 -17.29
N ASN A 345 1.39 16.23 -16.06
CA ASN A 345 2.68 15.67 -15.66
C ASN A 345 3.90 16.55 -15.96
N SER A 346 3.68 17.83 -16.31
CA SER A 346 4.76 18.75 -16.70
C SER A 346 5.38 19.51 -15.54
N PHE A 347 4.67 19.67 -14.41
CA PHE A 347 5.05 20.54 -13.30
C PHE A 347 5.33 21.99 -13.73
N SER A 348 4.73 22.41 -14.84
CA SER A 348 4.95 23.74 -15.41
C SER A 348 4.11 24.80 -14.69
N PRO A 349 4.71 25.90 -14.18
CA PRO A 349 3.97 27.00 -13.57
C PRO A 349 3.14 27.82 -14.58
N SER A 350 3.39 27.62 -15.89
CA SER A 350 2.65 28.24 -16.98
C SER A 350 1.65 27.29 -17.65
N ALA A 351 1.44 26.08 -17.12
CA ALA A 351 0.44 25.15 -17.62
C ALA A 351 -0.94 25.83 -17.64
N PHE A 352 -1.56 25.91 -18.81
CA PHE A 352 -2.79 26.68 -19.03
C PHE A 352 -3.87 25.79 -19.64
N ASN A 353 -5.09 25.87 -19.11
CA ASN A 353 -6.24 25.19 -19.68
C ASN A 353 -7.20 26.14 -20.41
N LYS A 354 -8.05 25.58 -21.28
CA LYS A 354 -9.01 26.36 -22.10
C LYS A 354 -10.04 27.14 -21.26
N SER A 355 -10.16 26.83 -19.97
CA SER A 355 -11.06 27.48 -19.01
C SER A 355 -10.42 28.69 -18.31
N GLY A 356 -9.17 29.04 -18.64
CA GLY A 356 -8.47 30.20 -18.08
C GLY A 356 -7.71 29.93 -16.78
N ALA A 357 -7.59 28.66 -16.38
CA ALA A 357 -6.83 28.27 -15.20
C ALA A 357 -5.33 28.14 -15.53
N THR A 358 -4.46 28.41 -14.55
CA THR A 358 -3.00 28.50 -14.78
C THR A 358 -2.20 27.93 -13.63
N GLY A 359 -1.12 27.22 -13.92
CA GLY A 359 -0.08 26.83 -12.96
C GLY A 359 -0.27 25.47 -12.31
N LEU A 360 0.51 25.24 -11.25
CA LEU A 360 0.75 23.95 -10.61
C LEU A 360 -0.53 23.26 -10.11
N ILE A 361 -1.54 24.02 -9.69
CA ILE A 361 -2.85 23.50 -9.29
C ILE A 361 -4.00 24.10 -10.10
N GLN A 362 -3.71 24.59 -11.31
CA GLN A 362 -4.69 25.24 -12.20
C GLN A 362 -5.49 26.35 -11.48
N PHE A 363 -4.78 27.39 -11.01
CA PHE A 363 -5.42 28.55 -10.38
C PHE A 363 -6.35 29.27 -11.37
N ILE A 364 -7.64 29.33 -11.06
CA ILE A 364 -8.60 30.15 -11.80
C ILE A 364 -8.49 31.64 -11.41
N PRO A 365 -8.97 32.59 -12.25
CA PRO A 365 -8.82 34.02 -11.98
C PRO A 365 -9.37 34.51 -10.64
N SER A 366 -10.46 33.92 -10.13
CA SER A 366 -11.00 34.25 -8.80
C SER A 366 -10.06 33.84 -7.68
N THR A 367 -9.53 32.60 -7.73
CA THR A 367 -8.57 32.08 -6.75
C THR A 367 -7.27 32.87 -6.78
N ALA A 368 -6.75 33.21 -7.96
CA ALA A 368 -5.55 34.03 -8.08
C ALA A 368 -5.71 35.40 -7.41
N ARG A 369 -6.87 36.06 -7.58
CA ARG A 369 -7.17 37.33 -6.91
C ARG A 369 -7.30 37.18 -5.39
N TYR A 370 -7.93 36.10 -4.94
CA TYR A 370 -8.04 35.80 -3.50
C TYR A 370 -6.66 35.66 -2.84
N LEU A 371 -5.72 35.02 -3.53
CA LEU A 371 -4.33 34.86 -3.06
C LEU A 371 -3.45 36.11 -3.27
N GLY A 372 -4.03 37.24 -3.69
CA GLY A 372 -3.34 38.51 -3.89
C GLY A 372 -2.47 38.58 -5.15
N THR A 373 -2.80 37.83 -6.20
CA THR A 373 -2.05 37.78 -7.46
C THR A 373 -2.97 37.75 -8.70
N SER A 374 -2.43 37.42 -9.87
CA SER A 374 -3.18 37.18 -11.11
C SER A 374 -2.66 35.94 -11.83
N THR A 375 -3.48 35.33 -12.69
CA THR A 375 -3.06 34.19 -13.53
C THR A 375 -1.89 34.55 -14.46
N ALA A 376 -1.84 35.80 -14.95
CA ALA A 376 -0.72 36.31 -15.74
C ALA A 376 0.59 36.48 -14.96
N ALA A 377 0.50 36.82 -13.66
CA ALA A 377 1.67 36.87 -12.79
C ALA A 377 2.13 35.46 -12.41
N LEU A 378 1.20 34.58 -12.07
CA LEU A 378 1.45 33.17 -11.76
C LEU A 378 2.19 32.45 -12.91
N SER A 379 1.77 32.65 -14.17
CA SER A 379 2.42 32.00 -15.33
C SER A 379 3.87 32.44 -15.57
N ARG A 380 4.29 33.59 -15.02
CA ARG A 380 5.65 34.13 -15.16
C ARG A 380 6.55 33.76 -13.97
N MET A 381 5.99 33.14 -12.92
CA MET A 381 6.76 32.69 -11.77
C MET A 381 7.54 31.42 -12.10
N THR A 382 8.62 31.19 -11.35
CA THR A 382 9.22 29.87 -11.30
C THR A 382 8.30 28.88 -10.59
N ALA A 383 8.48 27.58 -10.85
CA ALA A 383 7.69 26.54 -10.19
C ALA A 383 7.82 26.63 -8.66
N VAL A 384 9.02 26.90 -8.13
CA VAL A 384 9.28 27.03 -6.69
C VAL A 384 8.57 28.26 -6.09
N GLN A 385 8.61 29.43 -6.75
CA GLN A 385 7.87 30.61 -6.27
C GLN A 385 6.35 30.39 -6.29
N GLN A 386 5.86 29.64 -7.27
CA GLN A 386 4.43 29.34 -7.34
C GLN A 386 3.98 28.41 -6.21
N LEU A 387 4.90 27.61 -5.63
CA LEU A 387 4.59 26.77 -4.47
C LEU A 387 4.18 27.58 -3.22
N ASP A 388 4.66 28.83 -3.05
CA ASP A 388 4.19 29.71 -1.96
C ASP A 388 2.69 30.07 -2.09
N PHE A 389 2.15 30.00 -3.31
CA PHE A 389 0.72 30.18 -3.57
C PHE A 389 -0.06 28.87 -3.43
N VAL A 390 0.58 27.73 -3.72
CA VAL A 390 0.02 26.40 -3.47
C VAL A 390 -0.15 26.19 -1.96
N GLU A 391 0.86 26.55 -1.16
CA GLU A 391 0.82 26.51 0.30
C GLU A 391 -0.36 27.29 0.87
N ARG A 392 -0.40 28.61 0.60
CA ARG A 392 -1.49 29.49 1.04
C ARG A 392 -2.88 29.05 0.58
N TYR A 393 -2.97 28.40 -0.58
CA TYR A 393 -4.23 27.85 -1.05
C TYR A 393 -4.69 26.65 -0.21
N TYR A 394 -3.76 25.75 0.13
CA TYR A 394 -4.07 24.56 0.90
C TYR A 394 -4.26 24.83 2.40
N GLU A 395 -3.74 25.94 2.94
CA GLU A 395 -3.95 26.38 4.33
C GLU A 395 -5.45 26.35 4.72
N ASP A 396 -6.33 26.85 3.85
CA ASP A 396 -7.78 26.91 4.11
C ASP A 396 -8.45 25.52 4.25
N TYR A 397 -7.81 24.47 3.72
CA TYR A 397 -8.37 23.12 3.63
C TYR A 397 -7.60 22.08 4.43
N ALA A 398 -6.40 22.40 4.89
CA ALA A 398 -5.44 21.48 5.50
C ALA A 398 -6.07 20.60 6.60
N SER A 399 -6.80 21.21 7.54
CA SER A 399 -7.48 20.50 8.65
C SER A 399 -8.53 19.47 8.21
N ARG A 400 -8.99 19.53 6.96
CA ARG A 400 -10.04 18.65 6.41
C ARG A 400 -9.48 17.54 5.51
N ILE A 401 -8.20 17.59 5.15
CA ILE A 401 -7.57 16.65 4.22
C ILE A 401 -7.10 15.41 4.98
N ARG A 402 -7.60 14.23 4.60
CA ARG A 402 -7.27 12.95 5.28
C ARG A 402 -6.71 11.88 4.35
N ASN A 403 -6.79 12.10 3.03
CA ASN A 403 -6.31 11.19 1.99
C ASN A 403 -6.05 11.99 0.70
N ILE A 404 -5.37 11.37 -0.28
CA ILE A 404 -5.10 11.95 -1.59
C ILE A 404 -6.36 12.45 -2.31
N GLY A 405 -7.49 11.78 -2.13
CA GLY A 405 -8.77 12.20 -2.69
C GLY A 405 -9.25 13.52 -2.11
N ASP A 406 -9.09 13.75 -0.81
CA ASP A 406 -9.43 15.02 -0.17
C ASP A 406 -8.50 16.16 -0.60
N ALA A 407 -7.20 15.87 -0.78
CA ALA A 407 -6.24 16.84 -1.32
C ALA A 407 -6.59 17.25 -2.76
N TYR A 408 -7.11 16.32 -3.56
CA TYR A 408 -7.61 16.60 -4.90
C TYR A 408 -8.95 17.33 -4.88
N MET A 409 -9.89 16.93 -4.02
CA MET A 409 -11.18 17.61 -3.86
C MET A 409 -11.01 19.06 -3.40
N ALA A 410 -9.98 19.39 -2.63
CA ALA A 410 -9.67 20.79 -2.32
C ALA A 410 -9.49 21.64 -3.59
N VAL A 411 -8.82 21.11 -4.62
CA VAL A 411 -8.56 21.80 -5.90
C VAL A 411 -9.77 21.73 -6.84
N LEU A 412 -10.36 20.53 -7.00
CA LEU A 412 -11.44 20.30 -7.96
C LEU A 412 -12.78 20.85 -7.47
N TRP A 413 -13.18 20.49 -6.26
CA TRP A 413 -14.49 20.82 -5.69
C TRP A 413 -14.52 20.62 -4.15
N PRO A 414 -14.27 21.68 -3.35
CA PRO A 414 -14.11 21.55 -1.89
C PRO A 414 -15.27 20.94 -1.11
N ALA A 415 -16.48 20.90 -1.69
CA ALA A 415 -17.63 20.24 -1.06
C ALA A 415 -17.53 18.70 -1.07
N GLY A 416 -16.64 18.13 -1.88
CA GLY A 416 -16.33 16.70 -1.96
C GLY A 416 -15.34 16.19 -0.90
N ILE A 417 -14.69 17.09 -0.14
CA ILE A 417 -13.78 16.72 0.94
C ILE A 417 -14.55 15.98 2.03
N ASN A 418 -14.00 14.85 2.52
CA ASN A 418 -14.60 14.00 3.55
C ASN A 418 -15.98 13.42 3.16
N ARG A 419 -16.25 13.30 1.85
CA ARG A 419 -17.40 12.58 1.30
C ARG A 419 -16.99 11.17 0.85
N PRO A 420 -17.91 10.19 0.85
CA PRO A 420 -17.64 8.87 0.30
C PRO A 420 -17.46 8.92 -1.22
N ASP A 421 -16.79 7.91 -1.80
CA ASP A 421 -16.55 7.82 -3.24
C ASP A 421 -17.84 7.76 -4.08
N SER A 422 -18.93 7.25 -3.50
CA SER A 422 -20.26 7.24 -4.13
C SER A 422 -20.95 8.61 -4.17
N TYR A 423 -20.34 9.66 -3.62
CA TYR A 423 -20.92 11.00 -3.61
C TYR A 423 -20.90 11.59 -5.03
N VAL A 424 -22.08 11.92 -5.56
CA VAL A 424 -22.21 12.56 -6.86
C VAL A 424 -21.80 14.02 -6.76
N LEU A 425 -20.74 14.39 -7.49
CA LEU A 425 -20.27 15.77 -7.60
C LEU A 425 -21.17 16.55 -8.55
N TRP A 426 -21.33 16.04 -9.78
CA TRP A 426 -22.08 16.70 -10.84
C TRP A 426 -22.87 15.70 -11.68
N GLN A 427 -23.91 16.21 -12.33
CA GLN A 427 -24.75 15.46 -13.26
C GLN A 427 -24.87 16.27 -14.55
N LYS A 428 -25.00 15.58 -15.68
CA LYS A 428 -25.13 16.20 -17.01
C LYS A 428 -26.32 17.13 -17.15
N VAL A 429 -27.35 16.90 -16.34
CA VAL A 429 -28.56 17.73 -16.25
C VAL A 429 -28.75 18.27 -14.83
N GLY A 430 -29.39 19.43 -14.72
CA GLY A 430 -29.70 20.05 -13.44
C GLY A 430 -28.71 21.15 -13.04
N LYS A 431 -28.65 21.43 -11.73
CA LYS A 431 -28.01 22.62 -11.16
C LYS A 431 -26.52 22.78 -11.52
N TYR A 432 -25.81 21.67 -11.72
CA TYR A 432 -24.37 21.66 -11.99
C TYR A 432 -24.00 21.08 -13.38
N ALA A 433 -24.91 21.22 -14.35
CA ALA A 433 -24.70 20.72 -15.72
C ALA A 433 -23.48 21.36 -16.41
N ARG A 434 -23.12 22.60 -16.05
CA ARG A 434 -21.96 23.31 -16.61
C ARG A 434 -20.65 22.71 -16.11
N GLU A 435 -20.56 22.46 -14.81
CA GLU A 435 -19.42 21.83 -14.15
C GLU A 435 -19.22 20.42 -14.68
N TYR A 436 -20.32 19.67 -14.88
CA TYR A 436 -20.27 18.38 -15.57
C TYR A 436 -19.70 18.53 -16.99
N ALA A 437 -20.20 19.45 -17.81
CA ALA A 437 -19.72 19.60 -19.19
C ALA A 437 -18.22 19.90 -19.26
N GLN A 438 -17.71 20.73 -18.35
CA GLN A 438 -16.29 21.08 -18.25
C GLN A 438 -15.41 19.92 -17.77
N ASN A 439 -15.97 18.99 -17.00
CA ASN A 439 -15.26 17.86 -16.41
C ASN A 439 -15.74 16.50 -16.96
N SER A 440 -16.43 16.50 -18.10
CA SER A 440 -17.06 15.31 -18.68
C SER A 440 -16.07 14.16 -18.97
N GLY A 441 -14.77 14.46 -19.08
CA GLY A 441 -13.70 13.46 -19.16
C GLY A 441 -13.40 12.70 -17.86
N LEU A 442 -14.14 12.98 -16.78
CA LEU A 442 -14.11 12.25 -15.51
C LEU A 442 -15.23 11.20 -15.41
N ASP A 443 -16.32 11.31 -16.17
CA ASP A 443 -17.37 10.27 -16.24
C ASP A 443 -16.81 9.08 -17.03
N LYS A 444 -16.39 8.03 -16.30
CA LYS A 444 -15.73 6.87 -16.93
C LYS A 444 -16.73 5.81 -17.37
N ASN A 445 -17.83 5.66 -16.65
CA ASN A 445 -18.82 4.64 -16.92
C ASN A 445 -19.90 5.12 -17.92
N GLY A 446 -19.94 6.41 -18.24
CA GLY A 446 -20.86 7.03 -19.18
C GLY A 446 -22.28 7.11 -18.63
N ASP A 447 -22.46 7.15 -17.31
CA ASP A 447 -23.77 7.13 -16.66
C ASP A 447 -24.41 8.52 -16.51
N ASP A 448 -23.82 9.54 -17.13
CA ASP A 448 -24.24 10.94 -17.09
C ASP A 448 -24.09 11.59 -15.70
N THR A 449 -23.34 10.96 -14.80
CA THR A 449 -22.93 11.49 -13.49
C THR A 449 -21.42 11.43 -13.31
N ILE A 450 -20.87 12.32 -12.47
CA ILE A 450 -19.47 12.27 -12.04
C ILE A 450 -19.47 12.12 -10.53
N THR A 451 -18.96 11.00 -10.05
CA THR A 451 -18.80 10.70 -8.63
C THR A 451 -17.42 11.14 -8.10
N ARG A 452 -17.31 11.29 -6.78
CA ARG A 452 -16.02 11.50 -6.11
C ARG A 452 -15.05 10.38 -6.47
N GLY A 453 -15.50 9.13 -6.49
CA GLY A 453 -14.67 7.96 -6.81
C GLY A 453 -14.02 8.06 -8.19
N GLU A 454 -14.80 8.41 -9.22
CA GLU A 454 -14.30 8.56 -10.58
C GLU A 454 -13.30 9.72 -10.73
N ALA A 455 -13.58 10.84 -10.07
CA ALA A 455 -12.66 11.97 -10.03
C ALA A 455 -11.34 11.59 -9.33
N VAL A 456 -11.42 10.94 -8.17
CA VAL A 456 -10.26 10.53 -7.36
C VAL A 456 -9.43 9.42 -8.03
N GLU A 457 -10.05 8.59 -8.88
CA GLU A 457 -9.31 7.58 -9.63
C GLU A 457 -8.19 8.19 -10.51
N ARG A 458 -8.42 9.38 -11.07
CA ARG A 458 -7.42 10.08 -11.89
C ARG A 458 -6.17 10.47 -11.11
N VAL A 459 -6.34 11.00 -9.90
CA VAL A 459 -5.20 11.38 -9.05
C VAL A 459 -4.50 10.14 -8.50
N ASN A 460 -5.24 9.06 -8.22
CA ASN A 460 -4.65 7.77 -7.86
C ASN A 460 -3.81 7.17 -9.00
N ASP A 461 -4.27 7.29 -10.25
CA ASP A 461 -3.50 6.87 -11.42
C ASP A 461 -2.26 7.76 -11.63
N SER A 462 -2.36 9.06 -11.38
CA SER A 462 -1.22 9.99 -11.34
C SER A 462 -0.19 9.56 -10.30
N TYR A 463 -0.62 9.26 -9.07
CA TYR A 463 0.25 8.77 -8.00
C TYR A 463 0.97 7.48 -8.41
N LYS A 464 0.23 6.48 -8.92
CA LYS A 464 0.81 5.22 -9.43
C LYS A 464 1.81 5.44 -10.56
N GLN A 465 1.53 6.39 -11.46
CA GLN A 465 2.46 6.74 -12.54
C GLN A 465 3.72 7.41 -12.00
N GLY A 466 3.56 8.28 -10.99
CA GLY A 466 4.62 9.03 -10.34
C GLY A 466 5.62 8.16 -9.58
N LEU A 467 5.24 6.96 -9.15
CA LEU A 467 6.14 5.98 -8.54
C LEU A 467 7.32 5.63 -9.45
N LYS A 468 7.16 5.71 -10.78
CA LYS A 468 8.26 5.51 -11.75
C LYS A 468 9.32 6.59 -11.71
N TYR A 469 9.02 7.71 -11.04
CA TYR A 469 9.84 8.90 -10.95
C TYR A 469 10.22 9.23 -9.50
N LEU A 470 10.22 8.23 -8.62
CA LEU A 470 10.56 8.38 -7.21
C LEU A 470 12.00 8.93 -7.06
N ARG A 471 12.17 10.08 -6.39
CA ARG A 471 13.50 10.71 -6.18
C ARG A 471 13.56 11.71 -5.02
#